data_AF-A0A7X3ZGH5-F1
#
_entry.id   AF-A0A7X3ZGH5-F1
#
_cell.length_a   1.000
_cell.length_b   1.000
_cell.length_c   1.000
_cell.angle_alpha   90.00
_cell.angle_beta   90.00
_cell.angle_gamma   90.00
#
_symmetry.space_group_name_H-M   'P 1'
#
loop_
_entity.id
_entity.type
_entity.pdbx_description
1 polymer ?
#
loop_
_entity_poly.entity_id
_entity_poly.type
_entity_poly.pdbx_seq_one_letter_code
_entity_poly.pdbx_strand_id
1 'polypeptide(L)'
;MLYCGLIDKDLVFTVVYKDKAGASYIKRCTIDKFILGRSYDLVPAECKVLKLTTDSDKQIALDYKPKPRLRKLNEVFPISEYPVRGLRAGGIRLSTKELEGCKLL
;
A
#
# COMPACT_ATOMS: atom_id res chain seq x y z
N MET A 1 6.49 -11.46 9.02
CA MET A 1 5.63 -10.57 9.84
C MET A 1 5.93 -9.12 9.44
N LEU A 2 4.94 -8.31 9.05
CA LEU A 2 5.16 -6.95 8.50
C LEU A 2 5.01 -5.83 9.53
N TYR A 3 4.21 -6.03 10.59
CA TYR A 3 4.00 -5.08 11.68
C TYR A 3 3.50 -5.82 12.93
N CYS A 4 3.86 -5.35 14.11
CA CYS A 4 3.37 -5.81 15.41
C CYS A 4 3.30 -4.58 16.34
N GLY A 5 2.16 -4.38 17.01
CA GLY A 5 1.93 -3.21 17.85
C GLY A 5 0.71 -3.40 18.75
N LEU A 6 0.50 -2.43 19.65
CA LEU A 6 -0.67 -2.38 20.51
C LEU A 6 -1.91 -1.95 19.72
N ILE A 7 -3.09 -2.29 20.24
CA ILE A 7 -4.36 -1.91 19.63
C ILE A 7 -4.53 -0.40 19.75
N ASP A 8 -4.62 0.26 18.62
CA ASP A 8 -4.93 1.68 18.50
C ASP A 8 -5.97 1.85 17.37
N LYS A 9 -7.08 2.53 17.69
CA LYS A 9 -8.21 2.74 16.78
C LYS A 9 -7.94 3.82 15.75
N ASP A 10 -7.08 4.78 16.09
CA ASP A 10 -6.72 5.90 15.23
C ASP A 10 -5.53 5.56 14.33
N LEU A 11 -4.97 4.35 14.48
CA LEU A 11 -3.87 3.85 13.69
C LEU A 11 -4.27 3.64 12.22
N VAL A 12 -3.68 4.45 11.35
CA VAL A 12 -3.84 4.35 9.90
C VAL A 12 -2.83 3.37 9.34
N PHE A 13 -3.30 2.28 8.75
CA PHE A 13 -2.46 1.37 7.98
C PHE A 13 -2.36 1.83 6.54
N THR A 14 -1.13 2.08 6.09
CA THR A 14 -0.81 2.31 4.69
C THR A 14 -0.19 1.06 4.10
N VAL A 15 -0.86 0.46 3.11
CA VAL A 15 -0.42 -0.76 2.45
C VAL A 15 -0.23 -0.49 0.97
N VAL A 16 0.95 -0.86 0.45
CA VAL A 16 1.25 -0.88 -0.97
C VAL A 16 1.18 -2.32 -1.45
N TYR A 17 0.39 -2.58 -2.47
CA TYR A 17 0.22 -3.92 -3.02
C TYR A 17 0.14 -3.88 -4.54
N LYS A 18 0.30 -5.05 -5.15
CA LYS A 18 0.08 -5.27 -6.57
C LYS A 18 -1.02 -6.28 -6.83
N ASP A 19 -1.77 -6.05 -7.90
CA ASP A 19 -2.74 -7.02 -8.40
C ASP A 19 -2.07 -8.10 -9.28
N LYS A 20 -2.88 -9.05 -9.75
CA LYS A 20 -2.44 -10.09 -10.70
C LYS A 20 -2.00 -9.53 -12.06
N ALA A 21 -2.58 -8.40 -12.48
CA ALA A 21 -2.21 -7.74 -13.73
C ALA A 21 -0.86 -7.00 -13.63
N GLY A 22 -0.31 -6.86 -12.41
CA GLY A 22 0.94 -6.18 -12.14
C GLY A 22 0.81 -4.69 -11.85
N ALA A 23 -0.41 -4.15 -11.76
CA ALA A 23 -0.64 -2.77 -11.37
C ALA A 23 -0.46 -2.60 -9.86
N SER A 24 0.12 -1.47 -9.46
CA SER A 24 0.39 -1.11 -8.08
C SER A 24 -0.69 -0.19 -7.53
N TYR A 25 -0.99 -0.39 -6.24
CA TYR A 25 -2.01 0.35 -5.52
C TYR A 25 -1.51 0.74 -4.13
N ILE A 26 -1.99 1.89 -3.65
CA ILE A 26 -1.89 2.32 -2.26
C ILE A 26 -3.26 2.23 -1.60
N LYS A 27 -3.32 1.71 -0.38
CA LYS A 27 -4.52 1.76 0.45
C LYS A 27 -4.16 2.27 1.83
N ARG A 28 -4.85 3.32 2.26
CA ARG A 28 -4.82 3.83 3.63
C ARG A 28 -6.13 3.47 4.30
N CYS A 29 -6.11 2.74 5.42
CA CYS A 29 -7.31 2.36 6.14
C CYS A 29 -7.09 2.20 7.64
N THR A 30 -8.15 2.44 8.40
CA THR A 30 -8.25 2.16 9.84
C THR A 30 -9.05 0.87 10.08
N ILE A 31 -8.87 0.26 11.24
CA ILE A 31 -9.68 -0.88 11.68
C ILE A 31 -10.59 -0.39 12.82
N ASP A 32 -11.87 -0.20 12.52
CA ASP A 32 -12.82 0.41 13.48
C ASP A 32 -13.05 -0.45 14.74
N LYS A 33 -13.00 -1.78 14.60
CA LYS A 33 -13.28 -2.74 15.68
C LYS A 33 -12.24 -3.85 15.68
N PHE A 34 -11.42 -3.92 16.71
CA PHE A 34 -10.51 -5.03 16.93
C PHE A 34 -11.22 -6.10 17.76
N ILE A 35 -11.70 -7.15 17.09
CA ILE A 35 -12.34 -8.30 17.73
C ILE A 35 -11.25 -9.37 17.88
N LEU A 36 -11.03 -9.83 19.12
CA LEU A 36 -10.08 -10.92 19.40
C LEU A 36 -10.43 -12.17 18.59
N GLY A 37 -9.42 -12.82 18.01
CA GLY A 37 -9.59 -14.01 17.19
C GLY A 37 -10.14 -13.76 15.77
N ARG A 38 -10.39 -12.50 15.39
CA ARG A 38 -10.82 -12.15 14.03
C ARG A 38 -9.64 -11.68 13.18
N SER A 39 -9.50 -12.27 12.01
CA SER A 39 -8.64 -11.76 10.95
C SER A 39 -9.39 -10.73 10.09
N TYR A 40 -8.67 -9.72 9.63
CA TYR A 40 -9.19 -8.68 8.75
C TYR A 40 -8.32 -8.58 7.50
N ASP A 41 -8.95 -8.65 6.33
CA ASP A 41 -8.24 -8.51 5.06
C ASP A 41 -8.05 -7.02 4.75
N LEU A 42 -6.81 -6.55 4.88
CA LEU A 42 -6.45 -5.17 4.52
C LEU A 42 -6.38 -4.97 3.00
N VAL A 43 -6.09 -6.04 2.25
CA VAL A 43 -5.88 -5.99 0.81
C VAL A 43 -6.86 -6.97 0.14
N PRO A 44 -7.39 -6.65 -1.05
CA PRO A 44 -8.24 -7.60 -1.78
C PRO A 44 -7.59 -8.96 -2.00
N ALA A 45 -8.41 -9.97 -2.21
CA ALA A 45 -7.95 -11.31 -2.53
C ALA A 45 -7.02 -11.29 -3.77
N GLU A 46 -6.08 -12.24 -3.80
CA GLU A 46 -5.18 -12.46 -4.93
C GLU A 46 -4.20 -11.31 -5.24
N CYS A 47 -4.07 -10.35 -4.33
CA CYS A 47 -3.07 -9.30 -4.42
C CYS A 47 -1.83 -9.64 -3.60
N LYS A 48 -0.66 -9.17 -4.03
CA LYS A 48 0.60 -9.32 -3.30
C LYS A 48 0.98 -8.02 -2.60
N VAL A 49 1.08 -8.06 -1.28
CA VAL A 49 1.59 -6.93 -0.48
C VAL A 49 3.07 -6.72 -0.77
N LEU A 50 3.45 -5.47 -1.02
CA LEU A 50 4.83 -5.04 -1.27
C LEU A 50 5.43 -4.41 -0.01
N LYS A 51 4.71 -3.44 0.58
CA LYS A 51 5.14 -2.71 1.78
C LYS A 51 3.92 -2.36 2.64
N LEU A 52 4.17 -2.21 3.94
CA LEU A 52 3.19 -1.76 4.92
C LEU A 52 3.89 -0.78 5.87
N THR A 53 3.22 0.31 6.20
CA THR A 53 3.66 1.27 7.21
C THR A 53 2.46 1.91 7.90
N THR A 54 2.65 2.37 9.13
CA THR A 54 1.68 3.17 9.88
C THR A 54 2.06 4.65 9.91
N ASP A 55 3.23 5.00 9.38
CA ASP A 55 3.73 6.35 9.31
C ASP A 55 3.17 7.07 8.06
N SER A 56 2.45 8.17 8.29
CA SER A 56 1.80 8.93 7.22
C SER A 56 2.69 9.99 6.59
N ASP A 57 3.84 10.30 7.21
CA ASP A 57 4.78 11.33 6.72
C ASP A 57 5.78 10.75 5.71
N LYS A 58 5.83 9.42 5.60
CA LYS A 58 6.68 8.70 4.64
C LYS A 58 6.21 8.87 3.20
N GLN A 59 7.12 8.55 2.29
CA GLN A 59 6.86 8.53 0.86
C GLN A 59 7.08 7.15 0.27
N ILE A 60 6.32 6.80 -0.75
CA ILE A 60 6.45 5.53 -1.46
C ILE A 60 7.23 5.79 -2.74
N ALA A 61 8.41 5.18 -2.86
CA ALA A 61 9.17 5.17 -4.10
C ALA A 61 8.93 3.85 -4.84
N LEU A 62 8.48 3.96 -6.09
CA LEU A 62 8.29 2.86 -7.03
C LEU A 62 9.42 2.86 -8.05
N ASP A 63 10.18 1.76 -8.06
CA ASP A 63 11.22 1.50 -9.06
C ASP A 63 10.63 0.57 -10.13
N TYR A 64 10.67 0.98 -11.40
CA TYR A 64 10.11 0.26 -12.54
C TYR A 64 11.19 -0.43 -13.35
N LYS A 65 10.85 -1.60 -13.91
CA LYS A 65 11.76 -2.31 -14.82
C LYS A 65 12.01 -1.49 -16.09
N PRO A 66 13.27 -1.34 -16.55
CA PRO A 66 13.58 -0.67 -17.80
C PRO A 66 12.88 -1.31 -19.01
N LYS A 67 12.11 -0.51 -19.75
CA LYS A 67 11.50 -0.91 -21.04
C LYS A 67 11.79 0.17 -22.09
N PRO A 68 11.91 -0.18 -23.39
CA PRO A 68 12.35 0.77 -24.44
C PRO A 68 11.53 2.06 -24.57
N ARG A 69 10.29 2.08 -24.07
CA ARG A 69 9.39 3.26 -24.09
C ARG A 69 9.22 3.93 -22.73
N LEU A 70 9.90 3.44 -21.69
CA LEU A 70 9.72 3.89 -20.32
C LEU A 70 10.74 4.98 -19.96
N ARG A 71 10.28 6.24 -19.92
CA ARG A 71 11.14 7.41 -19.62
C ARG A 71 11.45 7.58 -18.13
N LYS A 72 10.49 7.24 -17.25
CA LYS A 72 10.64 7.37 -15.80
C LYS A 72 10.75 5.97 -15.18
N LEU A 73 11.93 5.68 -14.64
CA LEU A 73 12.23 4.43 -13.91
C LEU A 73 11.93 4.53 -12.42
N ASN A 74 11.85 5.74 -11.88
CA ASN A 74 11.52 5.98 -10.47
C ASN A 74 10.39 7.02 -10.38
N GLU A 75 9.41 6.74 -9.53
CA GLU A 75 8.34 7.67 -9.16
C GLU A 75 8.14 7.64 -7.65
N VAL A 76 7.94 8.82 -7.05
CA VAL A 76 7.75 9.01 -5.62
C VAL A 76 6.35 9.55 -5.35
N PHE A 77 5.68 8.97 -4.36
CA PHE A 77 4.31 9.29 -3.99
C PHE A 77 4.23 9.57 -2.49
N PRO A 78 3.93 10.81 -2.08
CA PRO A 78 3.73 11.13 -0.66
C PRO A 78 2.48 10.43 -0.11
N ILE A 79 2.59 9.73 1.02
CA ILE A 79 1.44 9.00 1.60
C ILE A 79 0.33 9.95 2.03
N SER A 80 0.70 11.13 2.55
CA SER A 80 -0.20 12.18 3.02
C SER A 80 -1.19 12.68 1.96
N GLU A 81 -0.83 12.63 0.68
CA GLU A 81 -1.70 13.06 -0.43
C GLU A 81 -2.87 12.11 -0.71
N TYR A 82 -2.84 10.88 -0.19
CA TYR A 82 -3.89 9.89 -0.42
C TYR A 82 -4.91 9.88 0.71
N PRO A 83 -6.22 9.81 0.44
CA PRO A 83 -7.22 9.78 1.50
C PRO A 83 -7.21 8.45 2.27
N VAL A 84 -7.52 8.52 3.57
CA VAL A 84 -7.86 7.35 4.38
C VAL A 84 -9.26 6.87 4.00
N ARG A 85 -9.40 5.58 3.72
CA ARG A 85 -10.66 4.94 3.31
C ARG A 85 -11.05 3.83 4.29
N GLY A 86 -12.31 3.43 4.25
CA GLY A 86 -12.80 2.34 5.09
C GLY A 86 -12.13 0.99 4.78
N LEU A 87 -12.14 0.08 5.75
CA LEU A 87 -11.50 -1.24 5.67
C LEU A 87 -11.89 -2.04 4.41
N ARG A 88 -13.16 -1.97 3.97
CA ARG A 88 -13.66 -2.68 2.78
C ARG A 88 -13.36 -1.98 1.45
N ALA A 89 -12.85 -0.75 1.48
CA ALA A 89 -12.57 -0.01 0.26
C ALA A 89 -11.36 -0.58 -0.48
N GLY A 90 -11.36 -0.45 -1.80
CA GLY A 90 -10.20 -0.73 -2.65
C GLY A 90 -9.10 0.32 -2.49
N GLY A 91 -7.89 -0.05 -2.93
CA GLY A 91 -6.77 0.88 -3.02
C GLY A 91 -6.91 1.83 -4.21
N ILE A 92 -6.13 2.91 -4.18
CA ILE A 92 -5.97 3.85 -5.28
C ILE A 92 -4.81 3.35 -6.14
N ARG A 93 -5.01 3.31 -7.44
CA ARG A 93 -3.99 2.85 -8.39
C ARG A 93 -2.88 3.88 -8.50
N LEU A 94 -1.65 3.46 -8.22
CA LEU A 94 -0.45 4.28 -8.39
C LEU A 94 0.08 4.17 -9.82
N SER A 95 0.22 2.94 -10.33
CA SER A 95 0.83 2.70 -11.63
C SER A 95 0.40 1.36 -12.23
N THR A 96 0.45 1.26 -13.56
CA THR A 96 0.26 -0.01 -14.30
C THR A 96 1.58 -0.57 -14.82
N LYS A 97 2.69 0.11 -14.53
CA LYS A 97 4.03 -0.28 -14.99
C LYS A 97 4.55 -1.44 -14.15
N GLU A 98 5.37 -2.26 -14.78
CA GLU A 98 6.00 -3.39 -14.11
C GLU A 98 7.06 -2.91 -13.11
N LEU A 99 6.88 -3.29 -11.84
CA LEU A 99 7.79 -2.91 -10.76
C LEU A 99 9.02 -3.82 -10.70
N GLU A 100 10.16 -3.18 -10.52
CA GLU A 100 11.41 -3.79 -10.07
C GLU A 100 11.51 -3.78 -8.54
N GLY A 101 11.11 -2.67 -7.92
CA GLY A 101 11.21 -2.50 -6.47
C GLY A 101 10.21 -1.49 -5.90
N CYS A 102 10.01 -1.55 -4.57
CA CYS A 102 9.21 -0.59 -3.83
C CYS A 102 9.91 -0.28 -2.50
N LYS A 103 10.12 1.01 -2.23
CA LYS A 103 10.79 1.52 -1.02
C LYS A 103 9.88 2.50 -0.30
N LEU A 104 10.05 2.56 1.02
CA LEU A 104 9.48 3.59 1.86
C LEU A 104 10.63 4.54 2.22
N LEU A 105 10.46 5.82 1.92
CA LEU A 105 11.38 6.90 2.24
C LEU A 105 10.89 7.61 3.51
#